data_AF-A0A0J7KUH1-F1
#
_entry.id   AF-A0A0J7KUH1-F1
#
_cell.length_a   1.000
_cell.length_b   1.000
_cell.length_c   1.000
_cell.angle_alpha   90.00
_cell.angle_beta   90.00
_cell.angle_gamma   90.00
#
_symmetry.space_group_name_H-M   'P 1'
#
loop_
_entity.id
_entity.type
_entity.pdbx_description
1 polymer ?
#
loop_
_entity_poly.entity_id
_entity_poly.type
_entity_poly.pdbx_seq_one_letter_code
_entity_poly.pdbx_strand_id
1 'polypeptide(L)'
;MTSMAHEKCTKKFKLEEFPVISEGKAQIVITNQKVFYNHVQEFNRDLSIAVLTIFAQDRGKEMLKKNNLRKDNETNALCDIEINSERQKGISILEALSATGLRSIRYAKEVEGVQRIVANDISAKAVDSIRKNVLHNGVENLVTPHREDATLLMYQHKRDRFDAIDLDPYGCPSMYLDGAVQCVADGGILLVTATDMAILTGNFPETCYYKYGAISIKSKSCHEIALRILLQCIASYAGRYGRYIVPLLSISIDFYIRVFVKVFTGAIECKENSSKIGMLYRCNGCESMSFQSLAIKRSSDNYKLPNAPSVDQLCKHCQYRQHMAGPIWLGPLHDQEFVSRLLCNLNNIELGTSKRIEGVLSMIHEELDIPLYYNLDRLMNIVKCDVPPILKFRSALLNAGYKVSYSHASKTSIKTDAPNDVIWDIVRAWEKEHPAKREKLAEDSPAARILNASFTRDISFAKHPLANPISRQRHLSRFQQNPTVNWGPGVRARIGVDLENKVEDSKRVKNQNKNSKKKLATIEQEIQQ
;
A
#
# COMPACT_ATOMS: atom_id res chain seq x y z
N MET A 1 -54.35 49.66 41.72
CA MET A 1 -53.46 50.23 40.69
C MET A 1 -52.03 49.85 41.06
N THR A 2 -51.53 48.77 40.48
CA THR A 2 -50.15 48.33 40.68
C THR A 2 -49.71 47.60 39.41
N SER A 3 -48.62 48.14 38.86
CA SER A 3 -47.90 47.71 37.66
C SER A 3 -47.43 46.26 37.72
N MET A 4 -47.56 45.54 36.61
CA MET A 4 -46.61 44.48 36.24
C MET A 4 -46.32 44.54 34.75
N ALA A 5 -45.06 44.86 34.43
CA ALA A 5 -44.50 44.92 33.10
C ALA A 5 -44.35 43.52 32.49
N HIS A 6 -44.77 43.37 31.23
CA HIS A 6 -44.42 42.21 30.42
C HIS A 6 -43.06 42.40 29.77
N GLU A 7 -42.01 41.83 30.37
CA GLU A 7 -40.73 41.62 29.70
C GLU A 7 -40.85 40.46 28.69
N LYS A 8 -40.78 40.78 27.41
CA LYS A 8 -40.61 39.78 26.33
C LYS A 8 -39.18 39.23 26.40
N CYS A 9 -39.03 38.01 26.90
CA CYS A 9 -37.81 37.23 26.78
C CYS A 9 -37.53 36.89 25.31
N THR A 10 -36.60 37.64 24.69
CA THR A 10 -36.03 37.32 23.39
C THR A 10 -35.11 36.11 23.54
N LYS A 11 -35.55 34.94 23.04
CA LYS A 11 -34.68 33.76 22.88
C LYS A 11 -33.52 34.13 21.94
N LYS A 12 -32.35 34.42 22.50
CA LYS A 12 -31.08 34.39 21.76
C LYS A 12 -30.93 32.99 21.16
N PHE A 13 -30.93 32.90 19.83
CA PHE A 13 -30.41 31.73 19.12
C PHE A 13 -28.94 31.57 19.54
N LYS A 14 -28.62 30.51 20.29
CA LYS A 14 -27.23 30.09 20.46
C LYS A 14 -26.75 29.63 19.08
N LEU A 15 -25.79 30.33 18.48
CA LEU A 15 -24.99 29.73 17.41
C LEU A 15 -24.34 28.48 18.01
N GLU A 16 -24.75 27.31 17.54
CA GLU A 16 -24.05 26.07 17.88
C GLU A 16 -22.67 26.11 17.19
N GLU A 17 -21.63 26.38 17.98
CA GLU A 17 -20.25 26.24 17.51
C GLU A 17 -19.96 24.74 17.29
N PHE A 18 -19.99 24.32 16.02
CA PHE A 18 -19.58 22.97 15.64
C PHE A 18 -18.05 22.88 15.69
N PRO A 19 -17.47 21.81 16.30
CA PRO A 19 -16.03 21.64 16.32
C PRO A 19 -15.47 21.48 14.90
N VAL A 20 -14.36 22.16 14.63
CA VAL A 20 -13.67 22.15 13.33
C VAL A 20 -12.35 21.39 13.46
N ILE A 21 -12.11 20.46 12.54
CA ILE A 21 -10.80 19.78 12.40
C ILE A 21 -10.11 20.35 11.16
N SER A 22 -8.82 20.67 11.31
CA SER A 22 -7.98 21.09 10.18
C SER A 22 -6.98 19.99 9.84
N GLU A 23 -6.81 19.72 8.55
CA GLU A 23 -5.75 18.86 8.03
C GLU A 23 -5.28 19.41 6.68
N GLY A 24 -3.98 19.68 6.55
CA GLY A 24 -3.46 20.42 5.40
C GLY A 24 -4.17 21.78 5.26
N LYS A 25 -4.64 22.08 4.04
CA LYS A 25 -5.39 23.33 3.76
C LYS A 25 -6.90 23.17 3.93
N ALA A 26 -7.37 21.98 4.28
CA ALA A 26 -8.78 21.68 4.44
C ALA A 26 -9.24 21.81 5.90
N GLN A 27 -10.50 22.24 6.06
CA GLN A 27 -11.20 22.27 7.34
C GLN A 27 -12.49 21.46 7.25
N ILE A 28 -12.80 20.61 8.22
CA ILE A 28 -14.07 19.89 8.25
C ILE A 28 -14.86 20.28 9.50
N VAL A 29 -16.14 20.60 9.28
CA VAL A 29 -17.09 20.92 10.34
C VAL A 29 -17.74 19.61 10.80
N ILE A 30 -17.57 19.28 12.08
CA ILE A 30 -18.17 18.08 12.65
C ILE A 30 -19.61 18.40 13.07
N THR A 31 -20.55 18.18 12.17
CA THR A 31 -21.97 18.45 12.47
C THR A 31 -22.67 17.32 13.23
N ASN A 32 -22.03 16.16 13.37
CA ASN A 32 -22.56 15.01 14.12
C ASN A 32 -21.40 14.29 14.82
N GLN A 33 -21.59 13.83 16.06
CA GLN A 33 -20.62 13.01 16.80
C GLN A 33 -20.24 11.69 16.11
N LYS A 34 -20.92 11.32 15.00
CA LYS A 34 -20.72 10.09 14.22
C LYS A 34 -19.99 10.30 12.89
N VAL A 35 -19.49 11.51 12.62
CA VAL A 35 -18.75 11.81 11.40
C VAL A 35 -17.39 11.10 11.46
N PHE A 36 -17.08 10.29 10.43
CA PHE A 36 -15.83 9.54 10.40
C PHE A 36 -14.65 10.44 10.00
N TYR A 37 -13.73 10.65 10.94
CA TYR A 37 -12.40 11.20 10.70
C TYR A 37 -11.37 10.33 11.41
N ASN A 38 -10.28 9.99 10.73
CA ASN A 38 -9.18 9.23 11.30
C ASN A 38 -7.86 9.97 11.06
N HIS A 39 -7.30 10.56 12.13
CA HIS A 39 -6.02 11.26 12.10
C HIS A 39 -4.86 10.35 11.64
N VAL A 40 -4.95 9.03 11.89
CA VAL A 40 -3.91 8.08 11.47
C VAL A 40 -3.80 7.96 9.94
N GLN A 41 -4.83 8.40 9.21
CA GLN A 41 -4.86 8.40 7.75
C GLN A 41 -4.32 9.70 7.11
N GLU A 42 -3.78 10.64 7.91
CA GLU A 42 -3.15 11.86 7.37
C GLU A 42 -2.01 11.52 6.39
N PHE A 43 -1.12 10.58 6.76
CA PHE A 43 -0.05 10.12 5.86
C PHE A 43 -0.60 9.56 4.53
N ASN A 44 -1.71 8.82 4.57
CA ASN A 44 -2.34 8.28 3.36
C ASN A 44 -2.82 9.42 2.44
N ARG A 45 -3.49 10.42 3.02
CA ARG A 45 -4.00 11.59 2.28
C ARG A 45 -2.85 12.44 1.75
N ASP A 46 -1.85 12.75 2.55
CA ASP A 46 -0.65 13.48 2.13
C ASP A 46 0.09 12.79 0.97
N LEU A 47 0.27 11.47 1.06
CA LEU A 47 0.89 10.72 -0.02
C LEU A 47 0.06 10.79 -1.31
N SER A 48 -1.26 10.85 -1.17
CA SER A 48 -2.16 10.99 -2.32
C SER A 48 -2.04 12.36 -2.98
N ILE A 49 -1.89 13.42 -2.19
CA ILE A 49 -1.57 14.77 -2.70
C ILE A 49 -0.24 14.75 -3.45
N ALA A 50 0.80 14.17 -2.88
CA ALA A 50 2.11 14.08 -3.51
C ALA A 50 2.05 13.35 -4.86
N VAL A 51 1.39 12.19 -4.90
CA VAL A 51 1.22 11.39 -6.12
C VAL A 51 0.37 12.11 -7.16
N LEU A 52 -0.77 12.68 -6.76
CA LEU A 52 -1.66 13.40 -7.67
C LEU A 52 -1.02 14.66 -8.25
N THR A 53 -0.19 15.37 -7.47
CA THR A 53 0.54 16.55 -7.94
C THR A 53 1.45 16.20 -9.11
N ILE A 54 2.27 15.15 -8.97
CA ILE A 54 3.15 14.70 -10.06
C ILE A 54 2.35 14.14 -11.24
N PHE A 55 1.31 13.37 -10.96
CA PHE A 55 0.43 12.83 -12.00
C PHE A 55 -0.27 13.94 -12.80
N ALA A 56 -0.80 14.98 -12.16
CA ALA A 56 -1.48 16.10 -12.83
C ALA A 56 -0.53 16.85 -13.76
N GLN A 57 0.72 17.07 -13.33
CA GLN A 57 1.76 17.68 -14.15
C GLN A 57 2.10 16.81 -15.38
N ASP A 58 2.25 15.50 -15.19
CA ASP A 58 2.53 14.57 -16.29
C ASP A 58 1.36 14.54 -17.29
N ARG A 59 0.14 14.45 -16.77
CA ARG A 59 -1.08 14.41 -17.57
C ARG A 59 -1.26 15.69 -18.39
N GLY A 60 -0.99 16.85 -17.79
CA GLY A 60 -0.99 18.13 -18.49
C GLY A 60 0.02 18.18 -19.64
N LYS A 61 1.25 17.69 -19.42
CA LYS A 61 2.29 17.58 -20.46
C LYS A 61 1.90 16.61 -21.58
N GLU A 62 1.33 15.46 -21.25
CA GLU A 62 0.82 14.48 -22.22
C GLU A 62 -0.27 15.10 -23.12
N MET A 63 -1.20 15.85 -22.53
CA MET A 63 -2.27 16.54 -23.27
C MET A 63 -1.71 17.62 -24.20
N LEU A 64 -0.77 18.45 -23.73
CA LEU A 64 -0.13 19.49 -24.55
C LEU A 64 0.61 18.89 -25.76
N LYS A 65 1.36 17.80 -25.56
CA LYS A 65 2.05 17.10 -26.67
C LYS A 65 1.07 16.58 -27.72
N LYS A 66 -0.04 15.97 -27.30
CA LYS A 66 -1.07 15.48 -28.24
C LYS A 66 -1.73 16.61 -29.03
N ASN A 67 -1.94 17.78 -28.42
CA ASN A 67 -2.51 18.93 -29.11
C ASN A 67 -1.55 19.53 -30.14
N ASN A 68 -0.25 19.61 -29.82
CA ASN A 68 0.75 20.10 -30.77
C ASN A 68 0.87 19.16 -31.98
N LEU A 69 0.92 17.84 -31.75
CA LEU A 69 0.93 16.84 -32.83
C LEU A 69 -0.31 16.90 -33.73
N ARG A 70 -1.48 17.28 -33.20
CA ARG A 70 -2.69 17.51 -34.01
C ARG A 70 -2.60 18.79 -34.83
N LYS A 71 -2.11 19.88 -34.25
CA LYS A 71 -1.91 21.15 -34.96
C LYS A 71 -0.90 21.04 -36.10
N ASP A 72 0.14 20.23 -35.95
CA ASP A 72 1.14 20.01 -37.01
C ASP A 72 0.59 19.17 -38.18
N ASN A 73 -0.45 18.34 -37.92
CA ASN A 73 -1.10 17.49 -38.94
C ASN A 73 -2.34 18.15 -39.58
N GLU A 74 -2.93 19.17 -38.97
CA GLU A 74 -4.15 19.84 -39.45
C GLU A 74 -3.84 21.23 -40.03
N THR A 75 -3.36 21.26 -41.28
CA THR A 75 -3.37 22.49 -42.10
C THR A 75 -4.70 22.73 -42.82
N ASN A 76 -5.75 21.94 -42.58
CA ASN A 76 -7.08 22.18 -43.18
C ASN A 76 -8.23 21.52 -42.38
N ALA A 77 -8.81 22.23 -41.40
CA ALA A 77 -10.20 22.05 -40.95
C ALA A 77 -10.62 23.19 -39.99
N LEU A 78 -11.15 24.27 -40.56
CA LEU A 78 -11.53 25.51 -39.84
C LEU A 78 -12.90 25.46 -39.14
N CYS A 79 -13.47 24.30 -38.81
CA CYS A 79 -14.85 24.22 -38.28
C CYS A 79 -15.05 23.60 -36.90
N ASP A 80 -14.02 23.03 -36.25
CA ASP A 80 -14.18 22.37 -34.93
C ASP A 80 -13.49 23.12 -33.76
N ILE A 81 -13.03 24.36 -34.01
CA ILE A 81 -12.16 25.10 -33.09
C ILE A 81 -12.93 25.69 -31.89
N GLU A 82 -14.22 26.04 -32.05
CA GLU A 82 -14.96 26.73 -30.99
C GLU A 82 -15.48 25.81 -29.87
N ILE A 83 -15.82 24.55 -30.17
CA ILE A 83 -16.35 23.60 -29.15
C ILE A 83 -15.22 22.96 -28.31
N ASN A 84 -13.98 22.94 -28.79
CA ASN A 84 -12.85 22.33 -28.10
C ASN A 84 -12.00 23.30 -27.26
N SER A 85 -12.24 24.61 -27.34
CA SER A 85 -11.42 25.61 -26.65
C SER A 85 -11.65 25.65 -25.12
N GLU A 86 -12.79 25.16 -24.62
CA GLU A 86 -13.11 25.11 -23.19
C GLU A 86 -12.71 23.79 -22.49
N ARG A 87 -12.27 22.76 -23.22
CA ARG A 87 -11.96 21.42 -22.66
C ARG A 87 -10.57 21.26 -22.03
N GLN A 88 -9.84 22.33 -21.76
CA GLN A 88 -8.49 22.25 -21.18
C GLN A 88 -8.41 23.15 -19.94
N LYS A 89 -8.09 22.63 -18.76
CA LYS A 89 -6.70 22.61 -18.28
C LYS A 89 -6.50 21.80 -16.97
N GLY A 90 -7.19 20.67 -16.78
CA GLY A 90 -6.98 19.91 -15.55
C GLY A 90 -7.47 18.48 -15.55
N ILE A 91 -7.09 17.75 -14.51
CA ILE A 91 -7.49 16.36 -14.29
C ILE A 91 -8.87 16.29 -13.65
N SER A 92 -9.63 15.27 -14.03
CA SER A 92 -10.89 14.91 -13.39
C SER A 92 -10.67 13.80 -12.36
N ILE A 93 -11.22 13.95 -11.16
CA ILE A 93 -11.00 13.05 -10.04
C ILE A 93 -12.32 12.49 -9.51
N LEU A 94 -12.37 11.21 -9.19
CA LEU A 94 -13.46 10.57 -8.44
C LEU A 94 -12.95 10.09 -7.08
N GLU A 95 -13.49 10.61 -6.00
CA GLU A 95 -13.39 10.00 -4.67
C GLU A 95 -14.65 9.16 -4.44
N ALA A 96 -14.53 7.84 -4.63
CA ALA A 96 -15.70 6.96 -4.70
C ALA A 96 -16.40 6.76 -3.34
N LEU A 97 -15.66 6.87 -2.23
CA LEU A 97 -16.13 6.68 -0.84
C LEU A 97 -15.66 7.85 0.05
N SER A 98 -16.36 8.98 -0.02
CA SER A 98 -15.86 10.26 0.47
C SER A 98 -16.08 10.53 1.96
N ALA A 99 -17.07 9.91 2.60
CA ALA A 99 -17.47 10.19 3.98
C ALA A 99 -17.69 11.70 4.27
N THR A 100 -16.67 12.41 4.74
CA THR A 100 -16.72 13.86 5.01
C THR A 100 -16.40 14.73 3.81
N GLY A 101 -15.82 14.15 2.76
CA GLY A 101 -15.26 14.89 1.62
C GLY A 101 -13.89 15.50 1.91
N LEU A 102 -13.26 15.19 3.06
CA LEU A 102 -11.97 15.78 3.45
C LEU A 102 -10.91 15.62 2.35
N ARG A 103 -10.79 14.43 1.79
CA ARG A 103 -9.79 14.11 0.78
C ARG A 103 -10.06 14.86 -0.53
N SER A 104 -11.30 14.89 -1.02
CA SER A 104 -11.71 15.73 -2.16
C SER A 104 -11.43 17.22 -1.94
N ILE A 105 -11.68 17.74 -0.74
CA ILE A 105 -11.40 19.16 -0.42
C ILE A 105 -9.90 19.43 -0.43
N ARG A 106 -9.09 18.53 0.15
CA ARG A 106 -7.63 18.61 0.07
C ARG A 106 -7.15 18.54 -1.37
N TYR A 107 -7.70 17.65 -2.19
CA TYR A 107 -7.38 17.55 -3.62
C TYR A 107 -7.65 18.87 -4.35
N ALA A 108 -8.81 19.51 -4.08
CA ALA A 108 -9.15 20.80 -4.68
C ALA A 108 -8.23 21.95 -4.24
N LYS A 109 -7.70 21.92 -3.00
CA LYS A 109 -6.89 23.01 -2.43
C LYS A 109 -5.38 22.84 -2.60
N GLU A 110 -4.91 21.62 -2.72
CA GLU A 110 -3.49 21.28 -2.61
C GLU A 110 -2.91 20.66 -3.89
N VAL A 111 -3.77 20.21 -4.84
CA VAL A 111 -3.32 19.70 -6.15
C VAL A 111 -3.64 20.75 -7.21
N GLU A 112 -2.60 21.28 -7.85
CA GLU A 112 -2.76 22.17 -9.00
C GLU A 112 -3.24 21.42 -10.25
N GLY A 113 -3.97 22.14 -11.12
CA GLY A 113 -4.46 21.56 -12.37
C GLY A 113 -5.58 20.53 -12.17
N VAL A 114 -6.41 20.68 -11.14
CA VAL A 114 -7.67 19.94 -11.01
C VAL A 114 -8.78 20.70 -11.74
N GLN A 115 -9.53 19.98 -12.58
CA GLN A 115 -10.70 20.54 -13.29
C GLN A 115 -11.99 20.29 -12.52
N ARG A 116 -12.21 19.05 -12.08
CA ARG A 116 -13.41 18.65 -11.34
C ARG A 116 -13.12 17.48 -10.42
N ILE A 117 -13.83 17.43 -9.31
CA ILE A 117 -13.80 16.33 -8.35
C ILE A 117 -15.24 15.90 -8.07
N VAL A 118 -15.53 14.62 -8.20
CA VAL A 118 -16.78 14.03 -7.73
C VAL A 118 -16.52 13.38 -6.38
N ALA A 119 -17.13 13.92 -5.33
CA ALA A 119 -17.06 13.39 -3.98
C ALA A 119 -18.32 12.56 -3.68
N ASN A 120 -18.22 11.24 -3.85
CA ASN A 120 -19.35 10.33 -3.75
C ASN A 120 -19.45 9.63 -2.38
N ASP A 121 -20.67 9.48 -1.86
CA ASP A 121 -20.96 8.53 -0.77
C ASP A 121 -22.39 7.99 -0.89
N ILE A 122 -22.62 6.73 -0.50
CA ILE A 122 -23.95 6.11 -0.52
C ILE A 122 -24.89 6.70 0.55
N SER A 123 -24.32 7.19 1.66
CA SER A 123 -25.05 7.72 2.80
C SER A 123 -25.49 9.16 2.56
N ALA A 124 -26.80 9.42 2.61
CA ALA A 124 -27.35 10.79 2.53
C ALA A 124 -26.69 11.74 3.53
N LYS A 125 -26.46 11.28 4.77
CA LYS A 125 -25.82 12.07 5.83
C LYS A 125 -24.36 12.39 5.53
N ALA A 126 -23.65 11.47 4.89
CA ALA A 126 -22.28 11.71 4.45
C ALA A 126 -22.28 12.78 3.36
N VAL A 127 -23.17 12.67 2.36
CA VAL A 127 -23.30 13.67 1.29
C VAL A 127 -23.70 15.06 1.81
N ASP A 128 -24.56 15.13 2.83
CA ASP A 128 -24.86 16.40 3.50
C ASP A 128 -23.62 16.98 4.22
N SER A 129 -22.78 16.12 4.81
CA SER A 129 -21.50 16.53 5.37
C SER A 129 -20.55 17.04 4.27
N ILE A 130 -20.48 16.36 3.12
CA ILE A 130 -19.65 16.77 1.98
C ILE A 130 -20.10 18.16 1.51
N ARG A 131 -21.41 18.37 1.29
CA ARG A 131 -21.96 19.68 0.88
C ARG A 131 -21.54 20.81 1.82
N LYS A 132 -21.72 20.61 3.13
CA LYS A 132 -21.36 21.62 4.14
C LYS A 132 -19.86 21.90 4.15
N ASN A 133 -19.04 20.85 4.11
CA ASN A 133 -17.59 21.02 4.14
C ASN A 133 -17.07 21.65 2.84
N VAL A 134 -17.61 21.29 1.67
CA VAL A 134 -17.27 21.93 0.39
C VAL A 134 -17.55 23.43 0.44
N LEU A 135 -18.74 23.83 0.90
CA LEU A 135 -19.11 25.24 1.05
C LEU A 135 -18.23 25.96 2.08
N HIS A 136 -17.97 25.33 3.25
CA HIS A 136 -17.10 25.88 4.30
C HIS A 136 -15.68 26.15 3.80
N ASN A 137 -15.22 25.39 2.80
CA ASN A 137 -13.88 25.53 2.24
C ASN A 137 -13.81 26.39 0.98
N GLY A 138 -14.95 26.85 0.44
CA GLY A 138 -15.01 27.65 -0.79
C GLY A 138 -14.52 26.91 -2.03
N VAL A 139 -14.84 25.62 -2.15
CA VAL A 139 -14.39 24.75 -3.27
C VAL A 139 -15.54 24.17 -4.08
N GLU A 140 -16.73 24.75 -4.00
CA GLU A 140 -17.95 24.34 -4.72
C GLU A 140 -17.81 24.40 -6.24
N ASN A 141 -16.88 25.21 -6.76
CA ASN A 141 -16.56 25.29 -8.18
C ASN A 141 -15.76 24.08 -8.69
N LEU A 142 -15.10 23.32 -7.80
CA LEU A 142 -14.28 22.16 -8.17
C LEU A 142 -14.88 20.85 -7.66
N VAL A 143 -15.49 20.84 -6.47
CA VAL A 143 -15.95 19.62 -5.79
C VAL A 143 -17.47 19.50 -5.88
N THR A 144 -17.94 18.47 -6.56
CA THR A 144 -19.37 18.13 -6.67
C THR A 144 -19.72 17.01 -5.70
N PRO A 145 -20.56 17.25 -4.67
CA PRO A 145 -21.09 16.21 -3.79
C PRO A 145 -22.06 15.31 -4.56
N HIS A 146 -21.88 13.99 -4.46
CA HIS A 146 -22.69 13.00 -5.18
C HIS A 146 -23.19 11.89 -4.26
N ARG A 147 -24.42 11.42 -4.49
CA ARG A 147 -25.02 10.33 -3.72
C ARG A 147 -25.36 9.15 -4.63
N GLU A 148 -24.53 8.13 -4.60
CA GLU A 148 -24.79 6.88 -5.32
C GLU A 148 -23.98 5.72 -4.72
N ASP A 149 -24.39 4.50 -5.02
CA ASP A 149 -23.51 3.35 -4.88
C ASP A 149 -22.24 3.54 -5.75
N ALA A 150 -21.07 3.38 -5.13
CA ALA A 150 -19.79 3.63 -5.79
C ALA A 150 -19.59 2.76 -7.05
N THR A 151 -20.06 1.50 -7.03
CA THR A 151 -19.95 0.64 -8.21
C THR A 151 -20.83 1.16 -9.33
N LEU A 152 -22.11 1.44 -9.04
CA LEU A 152 -23.07 1.94 -10.02
C LEU A 152 -22.59 3.25 -10.66
N LEU A 153 -22.10 4.20 -9.86
CA LEU A 153 -21.52 5.44 -10.37
C LEU A 153 -20.36 5.17 -11.35
N MET A 154 -19.43 4.28 -10.99
CA MET A 154 -18.33 3.94 -11.90
C MET A 154 -18.82 3.25 -13.19
N TYR A 155 -19.87 2.42 -13.12
CA TYR A 155 -20.48 1.83 -14.31
C TYR A 155 -21.15 2.86 -15.23
N GLN A 156 -21.73 3.92 -14.66
CA GLN A 156 -22.33 5.02 -15.43
C GLN A 156 -21.26 5.86 -16.16
N HIS A 157 -20.04 5.94 -15.60
CA HIS A 157 -18.92 6.74 -16.13
C HIS A 157 -17.93 5.96 -17.02
N LYS A 158 -18.35 4.84 -17.64
CA LYS A 158 -17.47 4.10 -18.58
C LYS A 158 -17.13 4.86 -19.86
N ARG A 159 -17.97 5.81 -20.25
CA ARG A 159 -17.79 6.66 -21.44
C ARG A 159 -17.23 8.04 -21.08
N ASP A 160 -17.77 8.66 -20.02
CA ASP A 160 -17.23 9.90 -19.43
C ASP A 160 -16.32 9.56 -18.25
N ARG A 161 -15.08 9.20 -18.57
CA ARG A 161 -14.10 8.62 -17.63
C ARG A 161 -13.39 9.69 -16.79
N PHE A 162 -12.88 9.29 -15.63
CA PHE A 162 -12.05 10.13 -14.76
C PHE A 162 -10.55 9.89 -15.00
N ASP A 163 -9.72 10.92 -14.88
CA ASP A 163 -8.26 10.78 -14.95
C ASP A 163 -7.68 10.11 -13.70
N ALA A 164 -8.28 10.34 -12.53
CA ALA A 164 -7.90 9.73 -11.27
C ALA A 164 -9.10 9.18 -10.50
N ILE A 165 -8.98 7.98 -9.92
CA ILE A 165 -10.00 7.38 -9.06
C ILE A 165 -9.36 6.95 -7.75
N ASP A 166 -9.90 7.44 -6.63
CA ASP A 166 -9.50 7.03 -5.27
C ASP A 166 -10.53 6.07 -4.66
N LEU A 167 -10.06 4.88 -4.30
CA LEU A 167 -10.80 3.83 -3.62
C LEU A 167 -10.21 3.63 -2.23
N ASP A 168 -10.86 4.19 -1.21
CA ASP A 168 -10.44 4.08 0.19
C ASP A 168 -11.54 3.46 1.08
N PRO A 169 -11.96 2.20 0.82
CA PRO A 169 -13.00 1.55 1.60
C PRO A 169 -12.48 1.02 2.94
N TYR A 170 -13.42 0.73 3.84
CA TYR A 170 -13.15 -0.13 4.99
C TYR A 170 -13.11 -1.59 4.55
N GLY A 171 -12.02 -2.26 4.91
CA GLY A 171 -11.73 -3.63 4.54
C GLY A 171 -11.21 -3.74 3.11
N CYS A 172 -11.99 -4.41 2.26
CA CYS A 172 -11.56 -4.93 0.96
C CYS A 172 -12.03 -4.03 -0.19
N PRO A 173 -11.15 -3.66 -1.15
CA PRO A 173 -11.52 -2.86 -2.30
C PRO A 173 -12.00 -3.66 -3.52
N SER A 174 -11.91 -5.00 -3.52
CA SER A 174 -12.05 -5.81 -4.72
C SER A 174 -13.39 -5.64 -5.46
N MET A 175 -14.49 -5.47 -4.72
CA MET A 175 -15.83 -5.24 -5.30
C MET A 175 -15.94 -3.96 -6.14
N TYR A 176 -15.06 -2.99 -5.91
CA TYR A 176 -15.04 -1.71 -6.62
C TYR A 176 -14.10 -1.74 -7.85
N LEU A 177 -13.17 -2.71 -7.91
CA LEU A 177 -12.12 -2.72 -8.93
C LEU A 177 -12.64 -2.89 -10.35
N ASP A 178 -13.69 -3.70 -10.55
CA ASP A 178 -14.28 -3.92 -11.87
C ASP A 178 -14.79 -2.62 -12.51
N GLY A 179 -15.55 -1.84 -11.75
CA GLY A 179 -16.02 -0.52 -12.18
C GLY A 179 -14.86 0.46 -12.35
N ALA A 180 -13.90 0.47 -11.43
CA ALA A 180 -12.79 1.42 -11.44
C ALA A 180 -11.87 1.27 -12.67
N VAL A 181 -11.50 0.05 -13.06
CA VAL A 181 -10.62 -0.17 -14.23
C VAL A 181 -11.27 0.22 -15.56
N GLN A 182 -12.61 0.25 -15.61
CA GLN A 182 -13.39 0.67 -16.78
C GLN A 182 -13.70 2.18 -16.77
N CYS A 183 -13.90 2.74 -15.58
CA CYS A 183 -14.22 4.15 -15.34
C CYS A 183 -12.98 5.07 -15.42
N VAL A 184 -11.79 4.54 -15.18
CA VAL A 184 -10.55 5.31 -15.30
C VAL A 184 -10.17 5.53 -16.76
N ALA A 185 -9.77 6.74 -17.11
CA ALA A 185 -9.33 7.13 -18.44
C ALA A 185 -8.11 6.32 -18.89
N ASP A 186 -7.85 6.30 -20.19
CA ASP A 186 -6.61 5.71 -20.70
C ASP A 186 -5.39 6.54 -20.25
N GLY A 187 -4.41 5.88 -19.65
CA GLY A 187 -3.30 6.52 -18.94
C GLY A 187 -3.69 7.21 -17.63
N GLY A 188 -4.92 7.01 -17.15
CA GLY A 188 -5.37 7.50 -15.85
C GLY A 188 -4.81 6.66 -14.69
N ILE A 189 -5.01 7.15 -13.46
CA ILE A 189 -4.44 6.57 -12.23
C ILE A 189 -5.53 6.05 -11.29
N LEU A 190 -5.30 4.88 -10.70
CA LEU A 190 -6.07 4.35 -9.58
C LEU A 190 -5.25 4.46 -8.30
N LEU A 191 -5.87 4.97 -7.25
CA LEU A 191 -5.33 5.03 -5.89
C LEU A 191 -6.18 4.07 -5.05
N VAL A 192 -5.63 2.94 -4.63
CA VAL A 192 -6.42 1.86 -4.00
C VAL A 192 -5.86 1.53 -2.63
N THR A 193 -6.69 1.65 -1.59
CA THR A 193 -6.37 1.21 -0.22
C THR A 193 -7.05 -0.12 0.09
N ALA A 194 -6.34 -1.02 0.77
CA ALA A 194 -6.93 -2.16 1.46
C ALA A 194 -6.54 -2.14 2.94
N THR A 195 -7.54 -2.32 3.81
CA THR A 195 -7.38 -2.26 5.27
C THR A 195 -7.67 -3.60 5.95
N ASP A 196 -8.14 -4.62 5.21
CA ASP A 196 -8.38 -5.98 5.71
C ASP A 196 -7.12 -6.84 5.77
N MET A 197 -6.04 -6.29 6.34
CA MET A 197 -4.72 -6.92 6.38
C MET A 197 -4.73 -8.31 7.02
N ALA A 198 -5.62 -8.60 7.98
CA ALA A 198 -5.71 -9.93 8.57
C ALA A 198 -5.96 -11.04 7.52
N ILE A 199 -6.73 -10.73 6.47
CA ILE A 199 -7.00 -11.65 5.35
C ILE A 199 -5.76 -11.72 4.46
N LEU A 200 -5.26 -10.56 4.02
CA LEU A 200 -4.14 -10.45 3.08
C LEU A 200 -2.79 -10.95 3.65
N THR A 201 -2.62 -11.01 4.98
CA THR A 201 -1.42 -11.55 5.63
C THR A 201 -1.49 -13.05 5.96
N GLY A 202 -2.50 -13.76 5.43
CA GLY A 202 -2.56 -15.21 5.47
C GLY A 202 -3.24 -15.83 6.69
N ASN A 203 -4.04 -15.07 7.46
CA ASN A 203 -4.81 -15.68 8.57
C ASN A 203 -6.04 -16.45 8.10
N PHE A 204 -6.63 -16.05 6.96
CA PHE A 204 -7.89 -16.56 6.42
C PHE A 204 -7.72 -16.83 4.91
N PRO A 205 -7.04 -17.93 4.51
CA PRO A 205 -6.70 -18.20 3.12
C PRO A 205 -7.94 -18.36 2.22
N GLU A 206 -8.99 -19.02 2.70
CA GLU A 206 -10.27 -19.19 1.99
C GLU A 206 -10.97 -17.84 1.77
N THR A 207 -10.90 -16.95 2.75
CA THR A 207 -11.46 -15.60 2.66
C THR A 207 -10.64 -14.75 1.67
N CYS A 208 -9.32 -14.90 1.67
CA CYS A 208 -8.45 -14.24 0.70
C CYS A 208 -8.78 -14.68 -0.73
N TYR A 209 -9.05 -15.97 -0.94
CA TYR A 209 -9.40 -16.51 -2.25
C TYR A 209 -10.64 -15.86 -2.85
N TYR A 210 -11.79 -15.89 -2.15
CA TYR A 210 -13.02 -15.35 -2.76
C TYR A 210 -13.01 -13.82 -2.88
N LYS A 211 -12.26 -13.11 -2.02
CA LYS A 211 -12.16 -11.64 -2.09
C LYS A 211 -11.19 -11.15 -3.16
N TYR A 212 -10.04 -11.81 -3.32
CA TYR A 212 -8.93 -11.31 -4.14
C TYR A 212 -8.57 -12.20 -5.33
N GLY A 213 -9.15 -13.40 -5.43
CA GLY A 213 -8.78 -14.40 -6.42
C GLY A 213 -7.38 -14.99 -6.19
N ALA A 214 -6.88 -14.95 -4.94
CA ALA A 214 -5.55 -15.41 -4.57
C ALA A 214 -5.51 -15.96 -3.13
N ILE A 215 -4.61 -16.90 -2.87
CA ILE A 215 -4.36 -17.45 -1.53
C ILE A 215 -3.13 -16.79 -0.92
N SER A 216 -3.28 -16.16 0.24
CA SER A 216 -2.15 -15.65 1.02
C SER A 216 -1.61 -16.72 1.98
N ILE A 217 -0.35 -16.55 2.41
CA ILE A 217 0.34 -17.44 3.36
C ILE A 217 0.93 -16.63 4.51
N LYS A 218 0.90 -17.22 5.71
CA LYS A 218 1.59 -16.66 6.88
C LYS A 218 3.10 -16.65 6.64
N SER A 219 3.66 -15.46 6.51
CA SER A 219 5.08 -15.23 6.27
C SER A 219 5.55 -13.96 6.97
N LYS A 220 6.85 -13.80 7.19
CA LYS A 220 7.45 -12.51 7.60
C LYS A 220 7.40 -11.47 6.49
N SER A 221 7.28 -11.91 5.24
CA SER A 221 7.04 -11.08 4.06
C SER A 221 5.56 -10.84 3.75
N CYS A 222 4.64 -11.10 4.71
CA CYS A 222 3.20 -11.04 4.46
C CYS A 222 2.68 -9.66 4.02
N HIS A 223 3.33 -8.58 4.42
CA HIS A 223 3.00 -7.22 4.01
C HIS A 223 3.29 -7.00 2.51
N GLU A 224 4.40 -7.52 1.99
CA GLU A 224 4.68 -7.48 0.55
C GLU A 224 3.81 -8.47 -0.23
N ILE A 225 3.53 -9.65 0.33
CA ILE A 225 2.56 -10.60 -0.26
C ILE A 225 1.19 -9.93 -0.43
N ALA A 226 0.74 -9.17 0.57
CA ALA A 226 -0.51 -8.40 0.51
C ALA A 226 -0.51 -7.38 -0.64
N LEU A 227 0.57 -6.60 -0.80
CA LEU A 227 0.72 -5.66 -1.92
C LEU A 227 0.65 -6.39 -3.26
N ARG A 228 1.39 -7.50 -3.38
CA ARG A 228 1.44 -8.30 -4.60
C ARG A 228 0.11 -8.96 -4.94
N ILE A 229 -0.67 -9.39 -3.95
CA ILE A 229 -2.03 -9.91 -4.13
C ILE A 229 -2.96 -8.80 -4.65
N LEU A 230 -2.92 -7.61 -4.05
CA LEU A 230 -3.76 -6.50 -4.49
C LEU A 230 -3.44 -6.08 -5.94
N LEU A 231 -2.15 -5.99 -6.30
CA LEU A 231 -1.73 -5.71 -7.68
C LEU A 231 -2.19 -6.79 -8.67
N GLN A 232 -2.04 -8.07 -8.32
CA GLN A 232 -2.56 -9.20 -9.10
C GLN A 232 -4.08 -9.07 -9.31
N CYS A 233 -4.80 -8.69 -8.26
CA CYS A 233 -6.25 -8.54 -8.30
C CYS A 233 -6.64 -7.44 -9.30
N ILE A 234 -6.05 -6.24 -9.18
CA ILE A 234 -6.30 -5.12 -10.10
C ILE A 234 -5.91 -5.49 -11.54
N ALA A 235 -4.75 -6.12 -11.74
CA ALA A 235 -4.29 -6.57 -13.06
C ALA A 235 -5.27 -7.56 -13.69
N SER A 236 -5.83 -8.48 -12.90
CA SER A 236 -6.82 -9.45 -13.39
C SER A 236 -8.13 -8.78 -13.82
N TYR A 237 -8.60 -7.76 -13.10
CA TYR A 237 -9.77 -6.97 -13.50
C TYR A 237 -9.51 -6.17 -14.76
N ALA A 238 -8.39 -5.45 -14.84
CA ALA A 238 -8.02 -4.68 -16.03
C ALA A 238 -7.89 -5.59 -17.27
N GLY A 239 -7.23 -6.75 -17.13
CA GLY A 239 -6.95 -7.68 -18.22
C GLY A 239 -8.20 -8.20 -18.95
N ARG A 240 -9.32 -8.37 -18.25
CA ARG A 240 -10.62 -8.77 -18.84
C ARG A 240 -11.15 -7.78 -19.88
N TYR A 241 -10.68 -6.54 -19.84
CA TYR A 241 -11.10 -5.45 -20.72
C TYR A 241 -10.00 -5.03 -21.71
N GLY A 242 -8.98 -5.85 -21.92
CA GLY A 242 -7.84 -5.50 -22.79
C GLY A 242 -7.01 -4.33 -22.24
N ARG A 243 -7.03 -4.16 -20.91
CA ARG A 243 -6.30 -3.11 -20.19
C ARG A 243 -5.24 -3.73 -19.29
N TYR A 244 -4.14 -3.01 -19.06
CA TYR A 244 -3.04 -3.42 -18.20
C TYR A 244 -2.70 -2.32 -17.20
N ILE A 245 -2.01 -2.72 -16.13
CA ILE A 245 -1.60 -1.80 -15.07
C ILE A 245 -0.09 -1.58 -15.09
N VAL A 246 0.32 -0.37 -14.69
CA VAL A 246 1.71 -0.03 -14.37
C VAL A 246 1.75 0.45 -12.93
N PRO A 247 2.28 -0.36 -11.98
CA PRO A 247 2.45 0.07 -10.60
C PRO A 247 3.44 1.23 -10.50
N LEU A 248 2.99 2.36 -9.97
CA LEU A 248 3.83 3.53 -9.72
C LEU A 248 4.44 3.48 -8.33
N LEU A 249 3.63 3.13 -7.32
CA LEU A 249 4.03 3.10 -5.92
C LEU A 249 3.12 2.12 -5.15
N SER A 250 3.71 1.22 -4.37
CA SER A 250 2.97 0.23 -3.58
C SER A 250 3.51 0.20 -2.15
N ILE A 251 2.73 0.62 -1.17
CA ILE A 251 3.20 0.85 0.20
C ILE A 251 2.41 0.07 1.24
N SER A 252 3.11 -0.58 2.18
CA SER A 252 2.52 -1.09 3.42
C SER A 252 2.85 -0.15 4.57
N ILE A 253 1.83 0.46 5.17
CA ILE A 253 1.98 1.47 6.20
C ILE A 253 1.00 1.20 7.34
N ASP A 254 1.54 1.14 8.55
CA ASP A 254 0.80 0.91 9.79
C ASP A 254 -0.07 -0.36 9.74
N PHE A 255 -1.33 -0.23 9.36
CA PHE A 255 -2.33 -1.30 9.34
C PHE A 255 -3.07 -1.43 7.99
N TYR A 256 -2.56 -0.77 6.94
CA TYR A 256 -3.14 -0.84 5.62
C TYR A 256 -2.06 -0.98 4.54
N ILE A 257 -2.50 -1.34 3.35
CA ILE A 257 -1.70 -1.22 2.13
C ILE A 257 -2.37 -0.22 1.19
N ARG A 258 -1.55 0.50 0.42
CA ARG A 258 -2.03 1.42 -0.62
C ARG A 258 -1.19 1.25 -1.87
N VAL A 259 -1.85 1.15 -3.02
CA VAL A 259 -1.20 1.03 -4.33
C VAL A 259 -1.68 2.14 -5.25
N PHE A 260 -0.75 2.65 -6.04
CA PHE A 260 -0.97 3.67 -7.05
C PHE A 260 -0.59 3.05 -8.40
N VAL A 261 -1.55 2.91 -9.31
CA VAL A 261 -1.32 2.24 -10.60
C VAL A 261 -1.87 3.08 -11.75
N LYS A 262 -1.11 3.22 -12.84
CA LYS A 262 -1.68 3.72 -14.10
C LYS A 262 -2.37 2.58 -14.83
N VAL A 263 -3.45 2.90 -15.54
CA VAL A 263 -4.20 1.93 -16.35
C VAL A 263 -4.20 2.35 -17.81
N PHE A 264 -3.79 1.44 -18.68
CA PHE A 264 -3.68 1.67 -20.12
C PHE A 264 -4.40 0.57 -20.90
N THR A 265 -4.77 0.85 -22.14
CA THR A 265 -5.32 -0.12 -23.09
C THR A 265 -4.17 -0.68 -23.92
N GLY A 266 -4.04 -2.01 -23.99
CA GLY A 266 -2.93 -2.65 -24.69
C GLY A 266 -3.00 -4.17 -24.60
N ALA A 267 -3.35 -4.82 -25.71
CA ALA A 267 -3.56 -6.27 -25.72
C ALA A 267 -2.26 -7.07 -25.55
N ILE A 268 -1.13 -6.55 -26.02
CA ILE A 268 0.18 -7.21 -25.90
C ILE A 268 0.61 -7.20 -24.42
N GLU A 269 0.49 -6.07 -23.77
CA GLU A 269 0.82 -5.86 -22.37
C GLU A 269 -0.11 -6.68 -21.45
N CYS A 270 -1.38 -6.83 -21.81
CA CYS A 270 -2.27 -7.78 -21.12
C CYS A 270 -1.75 -9.21 -21.17
N LYS A 271 -1.21 -9.66 -22.32
CA LYS A 271 -0.59 -11.00 -22.42
C LYS A 271 0.65 -11.08 -21.55
N GLU A 272 1.45 -10.01 -21.47
CA GLU A 272 2.62 -9.96 -20.59
C GLU A 272 2.31 -10.12 -19.11
N ASN A 273 1.11 -9.72 -18.64
CA ASN A 273 0.72 -9.92 -17.24
C ASN A 273 0.81 -11.39 -16.81
N SER A 274 0.61 -12.35 -17.72
CA SER A 274 0.76 -13.78 -17.43
C SER A 274 2.18 -14.17 -16.99
N SER A 275 3.20 -13.41 -17.39
CA SER A 275 4.58 -13.59 -16.94
C SER A 275 4.89 -12.85 -15.64
N LYS A 276 4.12 -11.79 -15.34
CA LYS A 276 4.23 -10.94 -14.14
C LYS A 276 3.33 -11.40 -13.00
N ILE A 277 2.58 -12.48 -13.18
CA ILE A 277 1.72 -13.11 -12.17
C ILE A 277 2.18 -14.55 -12.00
N GLY A 278 2.27 -15.03 -10.76
CA GLY A 278 2.73 -16.40 -10.51
C GLY A 278 2.47 -16.93 -9.11
N MET A 279 2.74 -18.22 -8.95
CA MET A 279 2.61 -18.95 -7.70
C MET A 279 3.86 -18.77 -6.83
N LEU A 280 3.64 -18.71 -5.52
CA LEU A 280 4.67 -18.70 -4.49
C LEU A 280 4.75 -20.09 -3.86
N TYR A 281 5.95 -20.67 -3.83
CA TYR A 281 6.27 -21.86 -3.06
C TYR A 281 7.17 -21.47 -1.90
N ARG A 282 6.82 -21.93 -0.69
CA ARG A 282 7.59 -21.65 0.52
C ARG A 282 7.74 -22.91 1.35
N CYS A 283 8.96 -23.23 1.75
CA CYS A 283 9.23 -24.34 2.66
C CYS A 283 8.65 -24.10 4.06
N ASN A 284 8.06 -25.13 4.67
CA ASN A 284 7.52 -25.05 6.03
C ASN A 284 8.56 -25.18 7.15
N GLY A 285 9.75 -25.68 6.82
CA GLY A 285 10.85 -25.78 7.76
C GLY A 285 11.75 -24.55 7.72
N CYS A 286 12.44 -24.36 6.60
CA CYS A 286 13.45 -23.32 6.45
C CYS A 286 12.91 -21.99 5.89
N GLU A 287 11.65 -21.96 5.40
CA GLU A 287 11.06 -20.75 4.80
C GLU A 287 11.71 -20.27 3.51
N SER A 288 12.62 -21.05 2.90
CA SER A 288 13.12 -20.80 1.55
C SER A 288 11.96 -20.67 0.56
N MET A 289 12.05 -19.64 -0.28
CA MET A 289 11.00 -19.27 -1.23
C MET A 289 11.41 -19.59 -2.67
N SER A 290 10.43 -19.86 -3.52
CA SER A 290 10.57 -20.05 -4.96
C SER A 290 9.29 -19.56 -5.66
N PHE A 291 9.40 -19.14 -6.91
CA PHE A 291 8.30 -18.53 -7.64
C PHE A 291 8.14 -19.19 -9.01
N GLN A 292 6.90 -19.28 -9.48
CA GLN A 292 6.56 -19.80 -10.80
C GLN A 292 5.55 -18.87 -11.48
N SER A 293 5.98 -18.15 -12.51
CA SER A 293 5.06 -17.40 -13.37
C SER A 293 4.02 -18.31 -14.04
N LEU A 294 2.82 -17.79 -14.29
CA LEU A 294 1.74 -18.55 -14.92
C LEU A 294 2.06 -18.90 -16.39
N ALA A 295 2.81 -18.04 -17.08
CA ALA A 295 3.35 -18.31 -18.42
C ALA A 295 4.81 -17.86 -18.54
N ILE A 296 5.56 -18.51 -19.43
CA ILE A 296 6.95 -18.17 -19.78
C ILE A 296 6.95 -17.50 -21.16
N LYS A 297 7.52 -16.29 -21.24
CA LYS A 297 7.76 -15.57 -22.49
C LYS A 297 9.12 -15.99 -23.06
N ARG A 298 9.17 -16.51 -24.29
CA ARG A 298 10.45 -16.85 -24.98
C ARG A 298 10.90 -15.79 -25.98
N SER A 299 9.94 -15.13 -26.63
CA SER A 299 10.14 -14.03 -27.59
C SER A 299 8.94 -13.07 -27.53
N SER A 300 8.88 -12.01 -28.34
CA SER A 300 7.85 -10.96 -28.26
C SER A 300 6.41 -11.50 -28.21
N ASP A 301 6.10 -12.55 -29.00
CA ASP A 301 4.74 -13.06 -29.19
C ASP A 301 4.55 -14.54 -28.84
N ASN A 302 5.55 -15.20 -28.24
CA ASN A 302 5.48 -16.63 -27.92
C ASN A 302 5.44 -16.89 -26.41
N TYR A 303 4.28 -17.33 -25.92
CA TYR A 303 4.02 -17.69 -24.53
C TYR A 303 3.85 -19.21 -24.42
N LYS A 304 4.55 -19.82 -23.45
CA LYS A 304 4.44 -21.25 -23.16
C LYS A 304 4.04 -21.49 -21.71
N LEU A 305 3.41 -22.64 -21.47
CA LEU A 305 3.17 -23.13 -20.13
C LEU A 305 4.51 -23.54 -19.46
N PRO A 306 4.70 -23.23 -18.17
CA PRO A 306 5.81 -23.78 -17.41
C PRO A 306 5.60 -25.28 -17.19
N ASN A 307 6.69 -26.06 -17.22
CA ASN A 307 6.65 -27.47 -16.84
C ASN A 307 6.40 -27.61 -15.34
N ALA A 308 5.65 -28.64 -14.94
CA ALA A 308 5.39 -28.98 -13.54
C ALA A 308 5.96 -30.37 -13.20
N PRO A 309 6.40 -30.61 -11.94
CA PRO A 309 6.41 -29.66 -10.83
C PRO A 309 7.56 -28.65 -10.92
N SER A 310 7.33 -27.41 -10.48
CA SER A 310 8.34 -26.34 -10.44
C SER A 310 9.29 -26.41 -9.24
N VAL A 311 8.85 -27.12 -8.18
CA VAL A 311 9.62 -27.44 -6.99
C VAL A 311 9.31 -28.87 -6.56
N ASP A 312 10.29 -29.56 -5.96
CA ASP A 312 10.07 -30.90 -5.41
C ASP A 312 9.14 -30.88 -4.18
N GLN A 313 8.55 -32.04 -3.87
CA GLN A 313 7.70 -32.20 -2.69
C GLN A 313 8.43 -31.82 -1.39
N LEU A 314 9.71 -32.16 -1.31
CA LEU A 314 10.57 -31.89 -0.16
C LEU A 314 11.58 -30.80 -0.51
N CYS A 315 11.78 -29.86 0.42
CA CYS A 315 12.73 -28.77 0.23
C CYS A 315 14.16 -29.30 0.19
N LYS A 316 14.92 -28.91 -0.84
CA LYS A 316 16.34 -29.30 -0.99
C LYS A 316 17.22 -28.96 0.21
N HIS A 317 16.89 -27.91 0.98
CA HIS A 317 17.72 -27.44 2.09
C HIS A 317 17.47 -28.14 3.41
N CYS A 318 16.21 -28.52 3.67
CA CYS A 318 15.82 -28.99 5.00
C CYS A 318 14.85 -30.18 4.96
N GLN A 319 14.53 -30.72 3.78
CA GLN A 319 13.70 -31.90 3.57
C GLN A 319 12.26 -31.82 4.12
N TYR A 320 11.79 -30.62 4.46
CA TYR A 320 10.41 -30.38 4.86
C TYR A 320 9.53 -30.10 3.64
N ARG A 321 8.23 -30.38 3.78
CA ARG A 321 7.21 -30.05 2.78
C ARG A 321 7.11 -28.55 2.52
N GLN A 322 6.58 -28.21 1.36
CA GLN A 322 6.40 -26.83 0.90
C GLN A 322 4.91 -26.49 0.81
N HIS A 323 4.55 -25.26 1.15
CA HIS A 323 3.24 -24.69 0.87
C HIS A 323 3.25 -23.91 -0.43
N MET A 324 2.12 -23.99 -1.16
CA MET A 324 1.84 -23.18 -2.33
C MET A 324 0.87 -22.05 -1.96
N ALA A 325 1.11 -20.86 -2.49
CA ALA A 325 0.27 -19.67 -2.32
C ALA A 325 0.20 -18.88 -3.65
N GLY A 326 -0.67 -17.89 -3.69
CA GLY A 326 -0.89 -17.02 -4.85
C GLY A 326 -2.17 -17.34 -5.63
N PRO A 327 -2.26 -16.91 -6.89
CA PRO A 327 -1.21 -16.17 -7.61
C PRO A 327 -0.93 -14.79 -6.99
N ILE A 328 0.29 -14.30 -7.14
CA ILE A 328 0.72 -12.96 -6.70
C ILE A 328 1.39 -12.23 -7.86
N TRP A 329 1.41 -10.90 -7.82
CA TRP A 329 2.21 -10.09 -8.74
C TRP A 329 3.71 -10.32 -8.48
N LEU A 330 4.45 -10.78 -9.48
CA LEU A 330 5.90 -11.00 -9.49
C LEU A 330 6.67 -9.84 -10.14
N GLY A 331 5.98 -8.97 -10.88
CA GLY A 331 6.60 -7.80 -11.49
C GLY A 331 6.97 -6.69 -10.50
N PRO A 332 7.35 -5.52 -11.03
CA PRO A 332 7.74 -4.38 -10.23
C PRO A 332 6.65 -3.89 -9.28
N LEU A 333 7.02 -3.47 -8.07
CA LEU A 333 6.08 -2.82 -7.13
C LEU A 333 6.00 -1.30 -7.33
N HIS A 334 7.03 -0.73 -7.95
CA HIS A 334 7.24 0.70 -8.04
C HIS A 334 7.80 1.05 -9.41
N ASP A 335 7.48 2.26 -9.86
CA ASP A 335 8.19 2.91 -10.96
C ASP A 335 9.29 3.78 -10.35
N GLN A 336 10.56 3.40 -10.57
CA GLN A 336 11.70 4.07 -9.93
C GLN A 336 11.89 5.51 -10.41
N GLU A 337 11.52 5.81 -11.67
CA GLU A 337 11.56 7.18 -12.19
C GLU A 337 10.49 8.03 -11.50
N PHE A 338 9.27 7.50 -11.35
CA PHE A 338 8.18 8.16 -10.63
C PHE A 338 8.54 8.41 -9.16
N VAL A 339 9.09 7.42 -8.46
CA VAL A 339 9.55 7.56 -7.06
C VAL A 339 10.65 8.63 -6.95
N SER A 340 11.59 8.66 -7.88
CA SER A 340 12.66 9.67 -7.90
C SER A 340 12.08 11.07 -8.06
N ARG A 341 11.12 11.24 -8.98
CA ARG A 341 10.44 12.53 -9.19
C ARG A 341 9.62 12.96 -7.98
N LEU A 342 8.96 12.04 -7.29
CA LEU A 342 8.28 12.33 -6.02
C LEU A 342 9.25 12.86 -4.97
N LEU A 343 10.39 12.18 -4.76
CA LEU A 343 11.41 12.61 -3.81
C LEU A 343 11.95 14.01 -4.14
N CYS A 344 12.25 14.29 -5.41
CA CYS A 344 12.77 15.59 -5.85
C CYS A 344 11.78 16.74 -5.65
N ASN A 345 10.47 16.48 -5.74
CA ASN A 345 9.43 17.51 -5.65
C ASN A 345 8.81 17.61 -4.26
N LEU A 346 9.15 16.73 -3.31
CA LEU A 346 8.49 16.67 -2.01
C LEU A 346 8.63 17.98 -1.20
N ASN A 347 9.76 18.67 -1.34
CA ASN A 347 9.99 19.97 -0.69
C ASN A 347 9.13 21.11 -1.25
N ASN A 348 8.57 20.94 -2.46
CA ASN A 348 7.69 21.92 -3.09
C ASN A 348 6.22 21.73 -2.69
N ILE A 349 5.90 20.66 -1.95
CA ILE A 349 4.54 20.31 -1.54
C ILE A 349 4.45 20.42 -0.02
N GLU A 350 3.56 21.30 0.45
CA GLU A 350 3.35 21.52 1.88
C GLU A 350 2.50 20.38 2.47
N LEU A 351 3.15 19.41 3.13
CA LEU A 351 2.51 18.22 3.70
C LEU A 351 2.89 18.05 5.18
N GLY A 352 1.89 17.76 6.03
CA GLY A 352 2.10 17.54 7.47
C GLY A 352 3.04 16.37 7.78
N THR A 353 3.03 15.35 6.93
CA THR A 353 3.84 14.13 7.08
C THR A 353 5.06 14.06 6.14
N SER A 354 5.50 15.19 5.57
CA SER A 354 6.57 15.24 4.56
C SER A 354 7.86 14.48 4.97
N LYS A 355 8.36 14.66 6.20
CA LYS A 355 9.54 13.93 6.70
C LYS A 355 9.37 12.39 6.74
N ARG A 356 8.14 11.92 7.01
CA ARG A 356 7.81 10.49 6.99
C ARG A 356 7.75 10.00 5.55
N ILE A 357 7.15 10.76 4.65
CA ILE A 357 7.08 10.44 3.22
C ILE A 357 8.50 10.35 2.64
N GLU A 358 9.36 11.32 2.93
CA GLU A 358 10.76 11.32 2.50
C GLU A 358 11.50 10.06 2.95
N GLY A 359 11.37 9.69 4.24
CA GLY A 359 12.05 8.52 4.79
C GLY A 359 11.55 7.19 4.19
N VAL A 360 10.23 7.07 3.95
CA VAL A 360 9.64 5.88 3.31
C VAL A 360 10.01 5.80 1.84
N LEU A 361 9.85 6.89 1.08
CA LEU A 361 10.19 6.93 -0.35
C LEU A 361 11.69 6.71 -0.58
N SER A 362 12.56 7.23 0.29
CA SER A 362 14.01 6.98 0.21
C SER A 362 14.34 5.50 0.38
N MET A 363 13.64 4.78 1.26
CA MET A 363 13.81 3.33 1.35
C MET A 363 13.33 2.60 0.11
N ILE A 364 12.18 3.00 -0.43
CA ILE A 364 11.61 2.39 -1.64
C ILE A 364 12.53 2.59 -2.84
N HIS A 365 13.17 3.76 -2.93
CA HIS A 365 14.15 4.05 -3.96
C HIS A 365 15.41 3.18 -3.85
N GLU A 366 15.81 2.82 -2.63
CA GLU A 366 16.92 1.90 -2.35
C GLU A 366 16.51 0.41 -2.42
N GLU A 367 15.20 0.12 -2.51
CA GLU A 367 14.64 -1.23 -2.43
C GLU A 367 14.81 -1.97 -3.76
N LEU A 368 15.31 -3.21 -3.71
CA LEU A 368 15.44 -4.07 -4.89
C LEU A 368 14.06 -4.45 -5.44
N ASP A 369 13.97 -4.41 -6.76
CA ASP A 369 12.76 -4.77 -7.48
C ASP A 369 12.69 -6.28 -7.77
N ILE A 370 12.59 -7.05 -6.70
CA ILE A 370 12.46 -8.51 -6.73
C ILE A 370 11.37 -8.97 -5.75
N PRO A 371 10.78 -10.16 -5.94
CA PRO A 371 9.74 -10.66 -5.05
C PRO A 371 10.22 -11.01 -3.63
N LEU A 372 9.58 -10.37 -2.64
CA LEU A 372 9.64 -10.68 -1.22
C LEU A 372 11.02 -10.47 -0.59
N TYR A 373 11.10 -10.75 0.71
CA TYR A 373 12.31 -10.61 1.53
C TYR A 373 12.33 -11.65 2.65
N TYR A 374 13.50 -11.86 3.23
CA TYR A 374 13.67 -12.60 4.48
C TYR A 374 13.77 -11.65 5.67
N ASN A 375 13.42 -12.13 6.85
CA ASN A 375 13.73 -11.43 8.09
C ASN A 375 14.95 -12.10 8.73
N LEU A 376 16.00 -11.31 9.01
CA LEU A 376 17.26 -11.85 9.53
C LEU A 376 17.07 -12.56 10.87
N ASP A 377 16.29 -11.97 11.78
CA ASP A 377 15.94 -12.57 13.07
C ASP A 377 15.24 -13.93 12.90
N ARG A 378 14.41 -14.07 11.87
CA ARG A 378 13.71 -15.33 11.60
C ARG A 378 14.64 -16.39 11.03
N LEU A 379 15.53 -16.03 10.10
CA LEU A 379 16.53 -16.95 9.56
C LEU A 379 17.38 -17.57 10.67
N MET A 380 17.90 -16.73 11.58
CA MET A 380 18.74 -17.22 12.68
C MET A 380 17.94 -18.00 13.72
N ASN A 381 16.66 -17.63 13.94
CA ASN A 381 15.77 -18.37 14.85
C ASN A 381 15.45 -19.79 14.35
N ILE A 382 15.44 -20.03 13.04
CA ILE A 382 15.25 -21.37 12.47
C ILE A 382 16.41 -22.28 12.89
N VAL A 383 17.65 -21.79 12.80
CA VAL A 383 18.86 -22.55 13.12
C VAL A 383 19.31 -22.43 14.60
N LYS A 384 18.58 -21.67 15.42
CA LYS A 384 18.88 -21.43 16.85
C LYS A 384 20.27 -20.82 17.11
N CYS A 385 20.68 -19.91 16.23
CA CYS A 385 21.93 -19.16 16.34
C CYS A 385 21.66 -17.69 16.69
N ASP A 386 22.67 -17.01 17.24
CA ASP A 386 22.60 -15.59 17.57
C ASP A 386 22.51 -14.73 16.31
N VAL A 387 21.80 -13.60 16.42
CA VAL A 387 21.51 -12.73 15.28
C VAL A 387 22.73 -11.84 14.98
N PRO A 388 23.34 -11.92 13.78
CA PRO A 388 24.43 -11.02 13.43
C PRO A 388 23.95 -9.57 13.31
N PRO A 389 24.84 -8.58 13.52
CA PRO A 389 24.56 -7.21 13.11
C PRO A 389 24.16 -7.17 11.64
N ILE A 390 23.05 -6.52 11.33
CA ILE A 390 22.46 -6.55 9.97
C ILE A 390 23.42 -6.06 8.88
N LEU A 391 24.33 -5.14 9.20
CA LEU A 391 25.35 -4.67 8.28
C LEU A 391 26.41 -5.73 7.96
N LYS A 392 26.74 -6.63 8.90
CA LYS A 392 27.66 -7.75 8.63
C LYS A 392 27.02 -8.74 7.66
N PHE A 393 25.76 -9.13 7.89
CA PHE A 393 25.04 -10.03 7.00
C PHE A 393 24.89 -9.44 5.59
N ARG A 394 24.54 -8.15 5.50
CA ARG A 394 24.49 -7.42 4.22
C ARG A 394 25.86 -7.36 3.54
N SER A 395 26.94 -7.17 4.30
CA SER A 395 28.30 -7.19 3.74
C SER A 395 28.65 -8.56 3.17
N ALA A 396 28.27 -9.65 3.84
CA ALA A 396 28.48 -11.00 3.34
C ALA A 396 27.77 -11.27 2.01
N LEU A 397 26.52 -10.81 1.85
CA LEU A 397 25.79 -10.89 0.58
C LEU A 397 26.50 -10.11 -0.53
N LEU A 398 26.94 -8.88 -0.24
CA LEU A 398 27.62 -8.01 -1.20
C LEU A 398 28.98 -8.58 -1.61
N ASN A 399 29.77 -9.05 -0.65
CA ASN A 399 31.07 -9.70 -0.89
C ASN A 399 30.91 -11.01 -1.69
N ALA A 400 29.78 -11.70 -1.54
CA ALA A 400 29.43 -12.89 -2.33
C ALA A 400 28.91 -12.56 -3.75
N GLY A 401 28.89 -11.28 -4.15
CA GLY A 401 28.51 -10.82 -5.49
C GLY A 401 27.01 -10.56 -5.69
N TYR A 402 26.21 -10.55 -4.62
CA TYR A 402 24.76 -10.34 -4.70
C TYR A 402 24.35 -8.95 -4.24
N LYS A 403 23.20 -8.50 -4.73
CA LYS A 403 22.60 -7.24 -4.33
C LYS A 403 21.79 -7.44 -3.06
N VAL A 404 21.74 -6.41 -2.21
CA VAL A 404 20.91 -6.46 -0.99
C VAL A 404 20.33 -5.09 -0.62
N SER A 405 19.03 -5.04 -0.40
CA SER A 405 18.33 -3.88 0.15
C SER A 405 17.56 -4.23 1.42
N TYR A 406 17.04 -3.21 2.08
CA TYR A 406 15.89 -3.36 2.96
C TYR A 406 14.63 -3.40 2.10
N SER A 407 13.52 -3.81 2.71
CA SER A 407 12.16 -3.58 2.23
C SER A 407 11.47 -2.59 3.15
N HIS A 408 10.72 -1.66 2.57
CA HIS A 408 9.91 -0.72 3.36
C HIS A 408 8.86 -1.42 4.24
N ALA A 409 8.51 -2.66 3.92
CA ALA A 409 7.53 -3.45 4.63
C ALA A 409 8.06 -4.11 5.93
N SER A 410 9.38 -4.12 6.18
CA SER A 410 9.95 -4.72 7.41
C SER A 410 11.32 -4.15 7.77
N LYS A 411 11.49 -3.76 9.04
CA LYS A 411 12.73 -3.14 9.56
C LYS A 411 13.95 -4.07 9.56
N THR A 412 13.74 -5.38 9.73
CA THR A 412 14.81 -6.40 9.78
C THR A 412 14.93 -7.20 8.49
N SER A 413 14.37 -6.66 7.40
CA SER A 413 14.35 -7.30 6.10
C SER A 413 15.73 -7.40 5.46
N ILE A 414 15.92 -8.51 4.75
CA ILE A 414 17.00 -8.77 3.81
C ILE A 414 16.33 -9.14 2.50
N LYS A 415 16.33 -8.20 1.57
CA LYS A 415 15.83 -8.39 0.20
C LYS A 415 17.03 -8.54 -0.72
N THR A 416 17.17 -9.66 -1.40
CA THR A 416 18.39 -10.00 -2.16
C THR A 416 18.08 -10.90 -3.35
N ASP A 417 18.84 -10.75 -4.42
CA ASP A 417 18.85 -11.63 -5.59
C ASP A 417 19.68 -12.92 -5.36
N ALA A 418 20.24 -13.08 -4.16
CA ALA A 418 20.94 -14.29 -3.77
C ALA A 418 19.99 -15.50 -3.71
N PRO A 419 20.36 -16.64 -4.32
CA PRO A 419 19.58 -17.86 -4.18
C PRO A 419 19.64 -18.38 -2.75
N ASN A 420 18.63 -19.16 -2.36
CA ASN A 420 18.51 -19.71 -1.01
C ASN A 420 19.77 -20.42 -0.50
N ASP A 421 20.51 -21.11 -1.37
CA ASP A 421 21.76 -21.80 -1.01
C ASP A 421 22.78 -20.83 -0.40
N VAL A 422 22.87 -19.61 -0.95
CA VAL A 422 23.80 -18.57 -0.50
C VAL A 422 23.40 -18.00 0.84
N ILE A 423 22.10 -17.76 1.01
CA ILE A 423 21.56 -17.27 2.29
C ILE A 423 21.92 -18.27 3.40
N TRP A 424 21.74 -19.57 3.13
CA TRP A 424 22.09 -20.61 4.08
C TRP A 424 23.60 -20.80 4.27
N ASP A 425 24.42 -20.59 3.24
CA ASP A 425 25.89 -20.58 3.38
C ASP A 425 26.36 -19.46 4.30
N ILE A 426 25.79 -18.27 4.18
CA ILE A 426 26.11 -17.14 5.09
C ILE A 426 25.72 -17.49 6.52
N VAL A 427 24.55 -18.10 6.72
CA VAL A 427 24.12 -18.56 8.05
C VAL A 427 25.08 -19.62 8.61
N ARG A 428 25.49 -20.61 7.82
CA ARG A 428 26.48 -21.62 8.22
C ARG A 428 27.84 -21.01 8.54
N ALA A 429 28.30 -20.05 7.75
CA ALA A 429 29.57 -19.36 7.99
C ALA A 429 29.52 -18.56 9.29
N TRP A 430 28.40 -17.89 9.56
CA TRP A 430 28.20 -17.19 10.83
C TRP A 430 28.18 -18.14 12.03
N GLU A 431 27.49 -19.28 11.90
CA GLU A 431 27.39 -20.29 12.96
C GLU A 431 28.75 -20.95 13.28
N LYS A 432 29.65 -21.10 12.31
CA LYS A 432 31.03 -21.56 12.58
C LYS A 432 31.79 -20.64 13.54
N GLU A 433 31.62 -19.32 13.40
CA GLU A 433 32.25 -18.33 14.28
C GLU A 433 31.44 -18.13 15.59
N HIS A 434 30.13 -18.39 15.55
CA HIS A 434 29.19 -18.19 16.66
C HIS A 434 28.29 -19.43 16.83
N PRO A 435 28.80 -20.51 17.45
CA PRO A 435 28.16 -21.81 17.45
C PRO A 435 26.74 -21.80 18.04
N ALA A 436 25.82 -22.48 17.35
CA ALA A 436 24.49 -22.73 17.89
C ALA A 436 24.56 -23.82 18.98
N LYS A 437 23.54 -23.87 19.85
CA LYS A 437 23.39 -24.95 20.85
C LYS A 437 22.91 -26.24 20.17
N ARG A 438 23.81 -26.87 19.41
CA ARG A 438 23.52 -28.04 18.54
C ARG A 438 22.95 -29.22 19.33
N GLU A 439 23.35 -29.37 20.59
CA GLU A 439 22.84 -30.40 21.51
C GLU A 439 21.34 -30.31 21.80
N LYS A 440 20.70 -29.17 21.50
CA LYS A 440 19.25 -28.96 21.67
C LYS A 440 18.45 -29.17 20.38
N LEU A 441 19.12 -29.50 19.27
CA LEU A 441 18.47 -29.68 17.98
C LEU A 441 18.11 -31.15 17.77
N ALA A 442 16.86 -31.41 17.37
CA ALA A 442 16.49 -32.73 16.89
C ALA A 442 17.23 -33.02 15.57
N GLU A 443 17.66 -34.27 15.38
CA GLU A 443 18.51 -34.70 14.26
C GLU A 443 17.86 -34.48 12.88
N ASP A 444 16.55 -34.65 12.81
CA ASP A 444 15.74 -34.48 11.60
C ASP A 444 15.23 -33.04 11.40
N SER A 445 15.52 -32.14 12.35
CA SER A 445 15.03 -30.76 12.33
C SER A 445 15.56 -29.95 11.14
N PRO A 446 14.85 -28.89 10.72
CA PRO A 446 15.35 -28.01 9.67
C PRO A 446 16.71 -27.41 10.02
N ALA A 447 16.92 -27.07 11.30
CA ALA A 447 18.16 -26.52 11.80
C ALA A 447 19.34 -27.47 11.58
N ALA A 448 19.22 -28.72 12.05
CA ALA A 448 20.27 -29.72 11.93
C ALA A 448 20.64 -29.98 10.47
N ARG A 449 19.64 -30.14 9.59
CA ARG A 449 19.86 -30.37 8.15
C ARG A 449 20.56 -29.20 7.46
N ILE A 450 20.19 -27.96 7.79
CA ILE A 450 20.82 -26.76 7.23
C ILE A 450 22.28 -26.64 7.69
N LEU A 451 22.53 -26.83 9.00
CA LEU A 451 23.85 -26.64 9.60
C LEU A 451 24.84 -27.78 9.29
N ASN A 452 24.34 -28.98 8.96
CA ASN A 452 25.17 -30.12 8.56
C ASN A 452 25.42 -30.19 7.03
N ALA A 453 24.74 -29.35 6.25
CA ALA A 453 24.97 -29.27 4.80
C ALA A 453 26.34 -28.66 4.49
N SER A 454 26.94 -29.10 3.38
CA SER A 454 28.22 -28.58 2.88
C SER A 454 28.11 -27.12 2.40
N PHE A 455 29.22 -26.38 2.49
CA PHE A 455 29.33 -25.04 1.92
C PHE A 455 29.33 -25.12 0.39
N THR A 456 28.61 -24.23 -0.28
CA THR A 456 28.73 -24.09 -1.74
C THR A 456 29.79 -23.06 -2.15
N ARG A 457 30.26 -22.24 -1.19
CA ARG A 457 31.21 -21.14 -1.39
C ARG A 457 31.81 -20.63 -0.08
N ASP A 458 32.91 -19.88 -0.22
CA ASP A 458 33.49 -19.11 0.88
C ASP A 458 32.70 -17.81 1.14
N ILE A 459 32.58 -17.45 2.42
CA ILE A 459 31.83 -16.27 2.86
C ILE A 459 32.75 -15.32 3.61
N SER A 460 32.74 -14.04 3.21
CA SER A 460 33.49 -12.98 3.89
C SER A 460 32.55 -11.99 4.58
N PHE A 461 32.72 -11.81 5.89
CA PHE A 461 31.99 -10.80 6.69
C PHE A 461 32.70 -9.43 6.75
N ALA A 462 33.75 -9.22 5.96
CA ALA A 462 34.44 -7.94 5.87
C ALA A 462 33.47 -6.81 5.50
N LYS A 463 33.58 -5.65 6.15
CA LYS A 463 32.63 -4.54 5.97
C LYS A 463 32.63 -4.06 4.52
N HIS A 464 31.49 -4.20 3.84
CA HIS A 464 31.32 -3.73 2.46
C HIS A 464 30.86 -2.25 2.45
N PRO A 465 31.40 -1.37 1.58
CA PRO A 465 31.02 0.05 1.54
C PRO A 465 29.52 0.29 1.33
N LEU A 466 28.88 -0.52 0.48
CA LEU A 466 27.44 -0.43 0.17
C LEU A 466 26.53 -1.09 1.21
N ALA A 467 27.07 -1.67 2.28
CA ALA A 467 26.25 -2.36 3.27
C ALA A 467 25.32 -1.40 4.04
N ASN A 468 25.73 -0.15 4.27
CA ASN A 468 24.92 0.84 4.97
C ASN A 468 24.26 1.80 3.97
N PRO A 469 22.96 1.73 3.70
CA PRO A 469 22.32 2.60 2.71
C PRO A 469 22.25 4.06 3.14
N ILE A 470 22.13 4.98 2.19
CA ILE A 470 22.20 6.43 2.39
C ILE A 470 21.07 6.91 3.31
N SER A 471 19.85 6.41 3.13
CA SER A 471 18.69 6.73 3.97
C SER A 471 18.94 6.45 5.46
N ARG A 472 19.72 5.40 5.76
CA ARG A 472 20.12 5.04 7.13
C ARG A 472 21.27 5.92 7.62
N GLN A 473 22.25 6.23 6.77
CA GLN A 473 23.35 7.15 7.09
C GLN A 473 22.84 8.55 7.44
N ARG A 474 21.80 9.02 6.72
CA ARG A 474 21.14 10.31 6.94
C ARG A 474 20.10 10.31 8.06
N HIS A 475 19.93 9.19 8.78
CA HIS A 475 18.96 9.05 9.87
C HIS A 475 17.51 9.42 9.49
N LEU A 476 17.10 9.14 8.25
CA LEU A 476 15.75 9.45 7.79
C LEU A 476 14.68 8.63 8.55
N SER A 477 13.45 9.16 8.60
CA SER A 477 12.30 8.52 9.25
C SER A 477 11.76 7.35 8.42
N ARG A 478 12.52 6.26 8.40
CA ARG A 478 12.25 5.06 7.59
C ARG A 478 11.10 4.22 8.13
N PHE A 479 10.98 4.14 9.45
CA PHE A 479 9.92 3.42 10.15
C PHE A 479 9.44 4.30 11.31
N GLN A 480 8.26 4.90 11.17
CA GLN A 480 7.69 5.72 12.24
C GLN A 480 7.28 4.81 13.40
N GLN A 481 7.61 5.21 14.63
CA GLN A 481 7.02 4.59 15.81
C GLN A 481 5.62 5.15 16.01
N ASN A 482 4.65 4.29 16.35
CA ASN A 482 3.28 4.72 16.58
C ASN A 482 3.25 5.85 17.64
N PRO A 483 2.82 7.06 17.28
CA PRO A 483 3.06 8.25 18.08
C PRO A 483 2.15 8.35 19.33
N THR A 484 1.06 7.59 19.43
CA THR A 484 0.11 7.71 20.55
C THR A 484 -0.48 6.39 21.05
N VAL A 485 -0.97 6.45 22.29
CA VAL A 485 -1.84 5.44 22.91
C VAL A 485 -3.15 5.36 22.09
N ASN A 486 -3.57 4.15 21.68
CA ASN A 486 -4.71 3.88 20.77
C ASN A 486 -4.51 4.24 19.28
N TRP A 487 -3.26 4.40 18.82
CA TRP A 487 -2.95 4.53 17.39
C TRP A 487 -3.43 3.32 16.59
N GLY A 488 -4.40 3.51 15.69
CA GLY A 488 -5.00 2.43 14.90
C GLY A 488 -6.19 2.88 14.03
N PRO A 489 -6.77 1.98 13.22
CA PRO A 489 -7.84 2.33 12.29
C PRO A 489 -9.12 2.79 13.01
N GLY A 490 -9.69 3.95 12.70
CA GLY A 490 -10.98 4.35 13.26
C GLY A 490 -12.10 3.33 12.95
N VAL A 491 -13.13 3.27 13.80
CA VAL A 491 -14.30 2.40 13.58
C VAL A 491 -15.19 3.01 12.49
N ARG A 492 -15.74 2.17 11.60
CA ARG A 492 -16.72 2.59 10.59
C ARG A 492 -17.94 3.23 11.26
N ALA A 493 -18.39 4.38 10.74
CA ALA A 493 -19.63 5.00 11.19
C ALA A 493 -20.83 4.06 11.01
N ARG A 494 -21.54 3.73 12.10
CA ARG A 494 -22.73 2.86 12.08
C ARG A 494 -24.01 3.71 11.94
N ILE A 495 -24.85 3.39 10.96
CA ILE A 495 -26.21 3.97 10.83
C ILE A 495 -27.15 3.06 11.64
N GLY A 496 -27.44 3.49 12.88
CA GLY A 496 -28.43 2.98 13.85
C GLY A 496 -28.99 1.55 13.72
N VAL A 497 -28.53 0.64 14.59
CA VAL A 497 -29.20 0.00 15.75
C VAL A 497 -28.02 -0.54 16.60
N ASP A 498 -28.11 -0.49 17.93
CA ASP A 498 -27.08 -0.79 18.96
C ASP A 498 -26.36 0.43 19.54
N LEU A 499 -27.04 1.07 20.48
CA LEU A 499 -26.48 1.97 21.48
C LEU A 499 -25.73 1.24 22.63
N GLU A 500 -25.48 -0.07 22.52
CA GLU A 500 -24.96 -0.87 23.65
C GLU A 500 -23.51 -1.38 23.52
N ASN A 501 -22.74 -1.01 22.49
CA ASN A 501 -21.38 -1.53 22.36
C ASN A 501 -20.28 -0.63 22.96
N LYS A 502 -20.36 -0.35 24.28
CA LYS A 502 -19.16 0.03 25.09
C LYS A 502 -18.08 -1.08 25.10
N VAL A 503 -18.40 -2.27 24.61
CA VAL A 503 -17.56 -3.47 24.63
C VAL A 503 -16.38 -3.39 23.66
N GLU A 504 -16.52 -2.76 22.48
CA GLU A 504 -15.44 -2.68 21.47
C GLU A 504 -14.33 -1.70 21.87
N ASP A 505 -14.66 -0.54 22.42
CA ASP A 505 -13.69 0.36 23.05
C ASP A 505 -12.99 -0.34 24.23
N SER A 506 -13.73 -1.12 25.03
CA SER A 506 -13.13 -1.94 26.09
C SER A 506 -12.14 -2.97 25.54
N LYS A 507 -12.39 -3.58 24.37
CA LYS A 507 -11.47 -4.55 23.74
C LYS A 507 -10.20 -3.89 23.24
N ARG A 508 -10.29 -2.67 22.68
CA ARG A 508 -9.12 -1.87 22.29
C ARG A 508 -8.25 -1.53 23.49
N VAL A 509 -8.85 -0.98 24.54
CA VAL A 509 -8.18 -0.63 25.79
C VAL A 509 -7.57 -1.88 26.45
N LYS A 510 -8.30 -3.01 26.46
CA LYS A 510 -7.80 -4.30 26.99
C LYS A 510 -6.62 -4.86 26.20
N ASN A 511 -6.67 -4.79 24.88
CA ASN A 511 -5.60 -5.34 24.02
C ASN A 511 -4.41 -4.39 23.86
N GLN A 512 -4.53 -3.14 24.29
CA GLN A 512 -3.44 -2.20 24.24
C GLN A 512 -2.27 -2.62 25.14
N ASN A 513 -1.07 -2.57 24.57
CA ASN A 513 0.18 -2.94 25.23
C ASN A 513 0.16 -4.37 25.79
N LYS A 514 -0.72 -5.26 25.30
CA LYS A 514 -0.91 -6.61 25.86
C LYS A 514 0.40 -7.40 25.98
N ASN A 515 1.29 -7.28 24.99
CA ASN A 515 2.59 -7.94 25.02
C ASN A 515 3.57 -7.27 26.00
N SER A 516 3.53 -5.94 26.13
CA SER A 516 4.35 -5.22 27.11
C SER A 516 3.89 -5.51 28.54
N LYS A 517 2.57 -5.54 28.77
CA LYS A 517 1.95 -5.92 30.05
C LYS A 517 2.27 -7.36 30.43
N LYS A 518 2.22 -8.29 29.46
CA LYS A 518 2.67 -9.67 29.69
C LYS A 518 4.15 -9.73 30.07
N LYS A 519 5.01 -8.99 29.36
CA LYS A 519 6.45 -8.98 29.63
C LYS A 519 6.77 -8.38 31.00
N LEU A 520 6.09 -7.30 31.39
CA LEU A 520 6.17 -6.70 32.73
C LEU A 520 5.69 -7.68 33.81
N ALA A 521 4.56 -8.34 33.59
CA ALA A 521 4.05 -9.35 34.54
C ALA A 521 5.01 -10.55 34.70
N THR A 522 5.70 -10.97 33.63
CA THR A 522 6.74 -12.01 33.72
C THR A 522 7.95 -11.53 34.52
N ILE A 523 8.39 -10.27 34.31
CA ILE A 523 9.50 -9.68 35.07
C ILE A 523 9.13 -9.49 36.55
N GLU A 524 7.90 -9.05 36.85
CA GLU A 524 7.41 -8.90 38.22
C GLU A 524 7.31 -10.27 38.94
N GLN A 525 6.96 -11.34 38.21
CA GLN A 525 6.96 -12.70 38.73
C GLN A 525 8.38 -13.24 38.99
N GLU A 526 9.36 -12.87 38.17
CA GLU A 526 10.78 -13.23 38.34
C GLU A 526 11.46 -12.43 39.46
N ILE A 527 10.94 -11.26 39.85
CA ILE A 527 11.44 -10.45 40.99
C ILE A 527 10.83 -10.91 42.33
N GLN A 528 9.72 -11.65 42.30
CA GLN A 528 9.03 -12.18 43.48
C GLN A 528 9.40 -13.65 43.83
N GLN A 529 10.28 -14.28 43.06
CA GLN A 529 10.94 -15.55 43.37
C GLN A 529 12.40 -15.29 43.73
#